data_AF-A0A1U7WLV5-F1
#
_entry.id   AF-A0A1U7WLV5-F1
#
_cell.length_a   1.000
_cell.length_b   1.000
_cell.length_c   1.000
_cell.angle_alpha   90.00
_cell.angle_beta   90.00
_cell.angle_gamma   90.00
#
_symmetry.space_group_name_H-M   'P 1'
#
loop_
_entity.id
_entity.type
_entity.pdbx_description
1 polymer ?
#
loop_
_entity_poly.entity_id
_entity_poly.type
_entity_poly.pdbx_seq_one_letter_code
_entity_poly.pdbx_strand_id
1 'polypeptide(L)'
;MAYGFEPRVEVVTNACIKKDKSRVLTEAVTQLKELRKKVAQQMETQKDSEGNYNGLSSFFLPGENDEVLLNYHEESDSDERTVKATVCCEDRPGLNRDLSTAVRLVQGRMIKAEMATVGGRTKAEMVVVLCKVGGGEKDIGQLKRALKAVVENRALGLGSSLNLGRRLGDNKWACFG
;
A
#
# COMPACT_ATOMS: atom_id res chain seq x y z
N MET A 1 15.29 -76.70 20.50
CA MET A 1 15.32 -75.22 20.56
C MET A 1 14.42 -74.69 19.45
N ALA A 2 13.24 -74.19 19.80
CA ALA A 2 12.40 -73.42 18.88
C ALA A 2 12.04 -72.14 19.64
N TYR A 3 12.42 -71.01 19.06
CA TYR A 3 12.33 -69.68 19.64
C TYR A 3 10.87 -69.24 19.75
N GLY A 4 10.45 -68.81 20.95
CA GLY A 4 9.15 -68.18 21.16
C GLY A 4 9.14 -66.79 20.54
N PHE A 5 8.16 -66.53 19.68
CA PHE A 5 7.87 -65.22 19.12
C PHE A 5 6.65 -64.65 19.85
N GLU A 6 6.86 -63.74 20.80
CA GLU A 6 5.78 -62.95 21.40
C GLU A 6 5.39 -61.81 20.45
N PRO A 7 4.15 -61.74 19.95
CA PRO A 7 3.68 -60.55 19.27
C PRO A 7 3.34 -59.47 20.29
N ARG A 8 4.13 -58.37 20.26
CA ARG A 8 3.86 -57.15 21.02
C ARG A 8 2.68 -56.42 20.36
N VAL A 9 1.47 -56.65 20.85
CA VAL A 9 0.30 -55.88 20.44
C VAL A 9 0.39 -54.49 21.08
N GLU A 10 0.84 -53.49 20.33
CA GLU A 10 0.73 -52.09 20.76
C GLU A 10 -0.73 -51.65 20.70
N VAL A 11 -1.37 -51.64 21.88
CA VAL A 11 -2.72 -51.12 22.05
C VAL A 11 -2.68 -49.60 21.92
N VAL A 12 -2.99 -49.07 20.74
CA VAL A 12 -3.22 -47.63 20.54
C VAL A 12 -4.50 -47.25 21.31
N THR A 13 -4.33 -46.67 22.49
CA THR A 13 -5.46 -46.28 23.35
C THR A 13 -6.16 -45.01 22.84
N ASN A 14 -7.49 -44.97 22.92
CA ASN A 14 -8.33 -43.79 22.61
C ASN A 14 -7.92 -42.51 23.36
N ALA A 15 -7.15 -42.61 24.44
CA ALA A 15 -6.60 -41.50 25.20
C ALA A 15 -5.52 -40.72 24.41
N CYS A 16 -4.73 -41.40 23.57
CA CYS A 16 -3.73 -40.76 22.71
C CYS A 16 -4.41 -39.86 21.65
N ILE A 17 -5.46 -40.37 21.00
CA ILE A 17 -6.26 -39.64 20.00
C ILE A 17 -6.99 -38.42 20.60
N LYS A 18 -7.47 -38.52 21.86
CA LYS A 18 -8.09 -37.40 22.58
C LYS A 18 -7.07 -36.30 22.93
N LYS A 19 -5.82 -36.67 23.19
CA LYS A 19 -4.74 -35.76 23.63
C LYS A 19 -4.19 -34.91 22.48
N ASP A 20 -4.18 -35.44 21.26
CA ASP A 20 -3.72 -34.69 20.09
C ASP A 20 -4.67 -33.56 19.69
N LYS A 21 -5.98 -33.74 19.87
CA LYS A 21 -6.98 -32.70 19.56
C LYS A 21 -6.84 -31.46 20.45
N SER A 22 -6.65 -31.64 21.76
CA SER A 22 -6.42 -30.53 22.68
C SER A 22 -5.05 -29.86 22.46
N ARG A 23 -4.05 -30.63 22.01
CA ARG A 23 -2.71 -30.12 21.70
C ARG A 23 -2.74 -29.19 20.49
N VAL A 24 -3.40 -29.59 19.41
CA VAL A 24 -3.57 -28.77 18.20
C VAL A 24 -4.32 -27.47 18.50
N LEU A 25 -5.37 -27.50 19.31
CA LEU A 25 -6.10 -26.28 19.70
C LEU A 25 -5.22 -25.33 20.52
N THR A 26 -4.44 -25.89 21.45
CA THR A 26 -3.52 -25.10 22.28
C THR A 26 -2.44 -24.45 21.42
N GLU A 27 -1.90 -25.19 20.45
CA GLU A 27 -0.92 -24.68 19.50
C GLU A 27 -1.51 -23.59 18.60
N ALA A 28 -2.70 -23.79 18.04
CA ALA A 28 -3.39 -22.78 17.23
C ALA A 28 -3.66 -21.49 18.02
N VAL A 29 -4.13 -21.61 19.27
CA VAL A 29 -4.33 -20.45 20.15
C VAL A 29 -3.00 -19.76 20.47
N THR A 30 -1.92 -20.52 20.64
CA THR A 30 -0.58 -19.97 20.90
C THR A 30 -0.06 -19.22 19.68
N GLN A 31 -0.17 -19.79 18.49
CA GLN A 31 0.18 -19.15 17.22
C GLN A 31 -0.64 -17.87 16.98
N LEU A 32 -1.94 -17.88 17.29
CA LEU A 32 -2.78 -16.68 17.19
C LEU A 32 -2.37 -15.61 18.19
N LYS A 33 -2.01 -15.97 19.43
CA LYS A 33 -1.50 -15.02 20.44
C LYS A 33 -0.16 -14.42 20.03
N GLU A 34 0.75 -15.24 19.51
CA GLU A 34 2.04 -14.76 19.02
C GLU A 34 1.89 -13.86 17.79
N LEU A 35 1.01 -14.22 16.86
CA LEU A 35 0.71 -13.38 15.70
C LEU A 35 0.11 -12.04 16.13
N ARG A 36 -0.88 -12.05 17.03
CA ARG A 36 -1.46 -10.81 17.59
C ARG A 36 -0.41 -9.97 18.31
N LYS A 37 0.53 -10.58 19.03
CA LYS A 37 1.63 -9.87 19.69
C LYS A 37 2.59 -9.24 18.69
N LYS A 38 2.99 -9.97 17.64
CA LYS A 38 3.84 -9.43 16.56
C LYS A 38 3.15 -8.25 15.87
N VAL A 39 1.86 -8.38 15.60
CA VAL A 39 1.04 -7.31 15.02
C VAL A 39 0.95 -6.10 15.98
N ALA A 40 0.72 -6.31 17.28
CA ALA A 40 0.67 -5.22 18.25
C ALA A 40 2.02 -4.50 18.41
N GLN A 41 3.14 -5.22 18.41
CA GLN A 41 4.47 -4.63 18.52
C GLN A 41 4.82 -3.73 17.34
N GLN A 42 4.52 -4.18 16.12
CA GLN A 42 4.71 -3.37 14.92
C GLN A 42 3.79 -2.13 14.93
N MET A 43 2.61 -2.25 15.54
CA MET A 43 1.67 -1.13 15.69
C MET A 43 2.20 -0.01 16.60
N GLU A 44 3.02 -0.33 17.60
CA GLU A 44 3.56 0.65 18.55
C GLU A 44 4.74 1.46 18.02
N THR A 45 5.46 0.96 17.01
CA THR A 45 6.67 1.61 16.47
C THR A 45 6.36 2.74 15.46
N GLN A 46 5.11 2.91 15.00
CA GLN A 46 4.74 3.88 13.97
C GLN A 46 3.65 4.88 14.42
N LYS A 47 3.58 5.19 15.72
CA LYS A 47 2.60 6.11 16.33
C LYS A 47 2.94 7.60 16.18
N ASP A 48 3.74 7.97 15.19
CA ASP A 48 4.28 9.34 15.05
C ASP A 48 3.53 10.16 14.00
N SER A 49 2.24 9.91 13.77
CA SER A 49 1.41 10.81 12.95
C SER A 49 -0.07 10.70 13.34
N GLU A 50 -0.65 11.87 13.53
CA GLU A 50 -1.92 12.15 14.18
C GLU A 50 -3.14 11.51 13.52
N GLY A 51 -4.05 11.04 14.39
CA GLY A 51 -5.49 11.19 14.18
C GLY A 51 -6.18 10.29 13.14
N ASN A 52 -6.86 9.27 13.68
CA ASN A 52 -8.15 8.74 13.20
C ASN A 52 -8.14 7.47 12.30
N TYR A 53 -9.05 6.56 12.70
CA TYR A 53 -9.49 5.28 12.10
C TYR A 53 -8.60 4.02 12.20
N ASN A 54 -9.14 3.05 12.96
CA ASN A 54 -8.87 1.61 13.05
C ASN A 54 -7.42 1.15 13.24
N GLY A 55 -7.20 0.22 14.17
CA GLY A 55 -5.88 -0.29 14.59
C GLY A 55 -5.02 -1.01 13.54
N LEU A 56 -5.31 -0.82 12.24
CA LEU A 56 -4.57 -1.27 11.08
C LEU A 56 -3.78 -0.13 10.39
N SER A 57 -3.97 1.13 10.78
CA SER A 57 -3.31 2.29 10.17
C SER A 57 -1.79 2.35 10.41
N SER A 58 -1.29 1.64 11.43
CA SER A 58 0.15 1.50 11.74
C SER A 58 0.86 0.45 10.88
N PHE A 59 0.12 -0.25 10.02
CA PHE A 59 0.73 -1.09 9.00
C PHE A 59 0.60 -0.40 7.65
N PHE A 60 1.62 -0.54 6.81
CA PHE A 60 1.56 -0.12 5.41
C PHE A 60 0.65 -1.07 4.60
N LEU A 61 -0.63 -1.12 4.97
CA LEU A 61 -1.66 -1.97 4.38
C LEU A 61 -2.71 -1.11 3.68
N PRO A 62 -3.29 -1.62 2.59
CA PRO A 62 -4.42 -0.98 1.95
C PRO A 62 -5.64 -0.95 2.88
N GLY A 63 -6.30 0.21 2.93
CA GLY A 63 -7.60 0.37 3.57
C GLY A 63 -8.72 -0.22 2.71
N GLU A 64 -9.92 -0.32 3.28
CA GLU A 64 -11.11 -0.87 2.60
C GLU A 64 -11.70 0.10 1.57
N ASN A 65 -11.40 1.40 1.67
CA ASN A 65 -11.94 2.45 0.81
C ASN A 65 -10.90 3.02 -0.15
N ASP A 66 -11.42 3.66 -1.19
CA ASP A 66 -10.65 4.37 -2.19
C ASP A 66 -10.32 5.78 -1.70
N GLU A 67 -9.03 6.08 -1.54
CA GLU A 67 -8.56 7.27 -0.85
C GLU A 67 -7.39 7.94 -1.59
N VAL A 68 -7.35 9.27 -1.58
CA VAL A 68 -6.22 10.08 -2.07
C VAL A 68 -5.92 11.16 -1.04
N LEU A 69 -4.74 11.08 -0.44
CA LEU A 69 -4.24 12.02 0.56
C LEU A 69 -2.99 12.69 0.03
N LEU A 70 -2.88 14.02 0.22
CA LEU A 70 -1.69 14.78 -0.10
C LEU A 70 -1.25 15.50 1.17
N ASN A 71 0.00 15.29 1.58
CA ASN A 71 0.62 16.03 2.65
C ASN A 71 1.82 16.84 2.12
N TYR A 72 1.96 18.06 2.61
CA TYR A 72 3.10 18.90 2.24
C TYR A 72 4.35 18.33 2.90
N HIS A 73 5.39 18.10 2.10
CA HIS A 73 6.71 17.86 2.64
C HIS A 73 7.37 19.23 2.80
N GLU A 74 8.06 19.45 3.92
CA GLU A 74 8.57 20.76 4.33
C GLU A 74 9.22 21.54 3.18
N GLU A 75 8.92 22.84 3.13
CA GLU A 75 9.29 23.74 2.05
C GLU A 75 10.82 23.88 2.01
N SER A 76 11.45 23.18 1.08
CA SER A 76 12.85 23.40 0.76
C SER A 76 12.96 24.74 0.03
N ASP A 77 13.99 25.53 0.34
CA ASP A 77 14.29 26.86 -0.21
C ASP A 77 14.66 26.85 -1.72
N SER A 78 14.39 25.72 -2.39
CA SER A 78 14.57 25.47 -3.81
C SER A 78 13.31 25.81 -4.62
N ASP A 79 13.49 26.04 -5.92
CA ASP A 79 12.41 26.17 -6.92
C ASP A 79 11.54 24.89 -7.08
N GLU A 80 11.82 23.86 -6.30
CA GLU A 80 11.16 22.56 -6.29
C GLU A 80 10.31 22.40 -5.02
N ARG A 81 9.06 21.95 -5.17
CA ARG A 81 8.16 21.64 -4.05
C ARG A 81 7.95 20.14 -3.94
N THR A 82 8.25 19.59 -2.76
CA THR A 82 8.04 18.16 -2.48
C THR A 82 6.69 17.92 -1.82
N VAL A 83 5.96 16.91 -2.30
CA VAL A 83 4.63 16.54 -1.82
C VAL A 83 4.61 15.04 -1.57
N LYS A 84 4.12 14.63 -0.39
CA LYS A 84 3.84 13.24 -0.07
C LYS A 84 2.42 12.92 -0.49
N ALA A 85 2.22 11.96 -1.37
CA ALA A 85 0.92 11.52 -1.85
C ALA A 85 0.68 10.07 -1.46
N THR A 86 -0.48 9.78 -0.86
CA THR A 86 -0.89 8.43 -0.50
C THR A 86 -2.19 8.10 -1.22
N VAL A 87 -2.22 6.97 -1.92
CA VAL A 87 -3.39 6.48 -2.64
C VAL A 87 -3.71 5.06 -2.19
N CYS A 88 -5.00 4.75 -2.07
CA CYS A 88 -5.51 3.40 -1.84
C CYS A 88 -6.63 3.14 -2.83
N CYS A 89 -6.57 2.03 -3.58
CA CYS A 89 -7.56 1.68 -4.59
C CYS A 89 -7.52 0.19 -4.94
N GLU A 90 -8.49 -0.27 -5.74
CA GLU A 90 -8.47 -1.63 -6.31
C GLU A 90 -7.24 -1.85 -7.20
N ASP A 91 -6.58 -3.00 -7.02
CA ASP A 91 -5.41 -3.39 -7.78
C ASP A 91 -5.82 -3.84 -9.18
N ARG A 92 -5.29 -3.14 -10.19
CA ARG A 92 -5.60 -3.41 -11.60
C ARG A 92 -4.34 -3.42 -12.45
N PRO A 93 -4.31 -4.22 -13.53
CA PRO A 93 -3.18 -4.20 -14.45
C PRO A 93 -3.01 -2.79 -15.04
N GLY A 94 -1.82 -2.22 -14.87
CA GLY A 94 -1.51 -0.88 -15.35
C GLY A 94 -1.67 0.25 -14.34
N LEU A 95 -2.12 -0.01 -13.10
CA LEU A 95 -2.24 1.00 -12.05
C LEU A 95 -0.96 1.84 -11.86
N ASN A 96 0.21 1.19 -11.78
CA ASN A 96 1.50 1.88 -11.63
C ASN A 96 1.84 2.79 -12.82
N ARG A 97 1.45 2.37 -14.02
CA ARG A 97 1.59 3.19 -15.23
C ARG A 97 0.65 4.38 -15.18
N ASP A 98 -0.59 4.21 -14.74
CA ASP A 98 -1.56 5.30 -14.61
C ASP A 98 -1.10 6.32 -13.55
N LEU A 99 -0.62 5.86 -12.39
CA LEU A 99 -0.08 6.71 -11.33
C LEU A 99 1.13 7.51 -11.81
N SER A 100 2.11 6.85 -12.44
CA SER A 100 3.28 7.55 -12.99
C SER A 100 2.90 8.52 -14.11
N THR A 101 1.91 8.20 -14.93
CA THR A 101 1.38 9.10 -15.97
C THR A 101 0.69 10.31 -15.36
N ALA A 102 -0.12 10.13 -14.32
CA ALA A 102 -0.80 11.21 -13.60
C ALA A 102 0.21 12.22 -13.02
N VAL A 103 1.31 11.72 -12.43
CA VAL A 103 2.40 12.57 -11.91
C VAL A 103 3.10 13.33 -13.04
N ARG A 104 3.38 12.67 -14.17
CA ARG A 104 4.02 13.31 -15.33
C ARG A 104 3.14 14.38 -15.99
N LEU A 105 1.81 14.22 -15.97
CA LEU A 105 0.87 15.18 -16.54
C LEU A 105 0.91 16.54 -15.84
N VAL A 106 1.27 16.56 -14.56
CA VAL A 106 1.42 17.78 -13.77
C VAL A 106 2.87 18.27 -13.71
N GLN A 107 3.72 17.80 -14.64
CA GLN A 107 5.15 18.11 -14.69
C GLN A 107 5.89 17.74 -13.39
N GLY A 108 5.37 16.75 -12.66
CA GLY A 108 5.98 16.25 -11.44
C GLY A 108 6.95 15.10 -11.68
N ARG A 109 7.85 14.89 -10.72
CA ARG A 109 8.81 13.78 -10.68
C ARG A 109 8.61 12.97 -9.40
N MET A 110 8.35 11.68 -9.54
CA MET A 110 8.27 10.76 -8.40
C MET A 110 9.67 10.33 -7.98
N ILE A 111 10.09 10.64 -6.75
CA ILE A 111 11.44 10.35 -6.22
C ILE A 111 11.48 9.16 -5.28
N LYS A 112 10.34 8.81 -4.66
CA LYS A 112 10.18 7.63 -3.82
C LYS A 112 8.77 7.10 -4.01
N ALA A 113 8.62 5.77 -4.00
CA ALA A 113 7.33 5.11 -3.98
C ALA A 113 7.42 3.84 -3.13
N GLU A 114 6.56 3.75 -2.12
CA GLU A 114 6.33 2.55 -1.32
C GLU A 114 4.96 2.00 -1.66
N MET A 115 4.86 0.69 -1.91
CA MET A 115 3.63 0.06 -2.37
C MET A 115 3.37 -1.23 -1.62
N ALA A 116 2.11 -1.47 -1.29
CA ALA A 116 1.64 -2.72 -0.73
C ALA A 116 0.31 -3.13 -1.36
N THR A 117 0.20 -4.41 -1.68
CA THR A 117 -1.00 -5.00 -2.28
C THR A 117 -1.48 -6.15 -1.41
N VAL A 118 -2.74 -6.11 -1.00
CA VAL A 118 -3.38 -7.15 -0.18
C VAL A 118 -4.83 -7.29 -0.60
N GLY A 119 -5.26 -8.54 -0.86
CA GLY A 119 -6.66 -8.84 -1.13
C GLY A 119 -7.24 -8.13 -2.35
N GLY A 120 -6.44 -7.88 -3.38
CA GLY A 120 -6.87 -7.15 -4.58
C GLY A 120 -6.96 -5.64 -4.40
N ARG A 121 -6.45 -5.08 -3.29
CA ARG A 121 -6.32 -3.64 -3.08
C ARG A 121 -4.85 -3.26 -3.00
N THR A 122 -4.52 -2.08 -3.52
CA THR A 122 -3.17 -1.54 -3.54
C THR A 122 -3.14 -0.18 -2.84
N LYS A 123 -2.21 -0.03 -1.89
CA LYS A 123 -1.83 1.25 -1.29
C LYS A 123 -0.46 1.66 -1.84
N ALA A 124 -0.36 2.89 -2.31
CA ALA A 124 0.90 3.48 -2.72
C ALA A 124 1.13 4.81 -2.01
N GLU A 125 2.30 4.97 -1.41
CA GLU A 125 2.77 6.21 -0.81
C GLU A 125 3.97 6.69 -1.60
N MET A 126 3.84 7.85 -2.24
CA MET A 126 4.82 8.39 -3.16
C MET A 126 5.27 9.77 -2.72
N VAL A 127 6.54 10.08 -2.93
CA VAL A 127 7.09 11.41 -2.76
C VAL A 127 7.28 12.00 -4.16
N VAL A 128 6.61 13.10 -4.43
CA VAL A 128 6.55 13.77 -5.73
C VAL A 128 7.13 15.16 -5.60
N VAL A 129 8.09 15.49 -6.47
CA VAL A 129 8.63 16.83 -6.65
C VAL A 129 7.88 17.53 -7.77
N LEU A 130 7.33 18.71 -7.50
CA LEU A 130 6.65 19.57 -8.46
C LEU A 130 7.57 20.75 -8.81
N CYS A 131 7.83 20.97 -10.10
CA CYS A 131 8.61 22.10 -10.60
C CYS A 131 7.74 23.38 -10.51
N LYS A 132 8.13 24.42 -9.74
CA LYS A 132 7.36 25.67 -9.57
C LYS A 132 7.45 26.57 -10.82
N VAL A 133 6.88 26.17 -11.95
CA VAL A 133 6.74 27.09 -13.11
C VAL A 133 5.47 27.94 -12.91
N GLY A 134 5.49 28.84 -11.92
CA GLY A 134 4.56 29.96 -11.83
C GLY A 134 3.18 29.74 -11.17
N GLY A 135 3.02 28.82 -10.21
CA GLY A 135 1.74 28.73 -9.47
C GLY A 135 1.57 27.55 -8.52
N GLY A 136 2.44 27.42 -7.51
CA GLY A 136 2.58 26.20 -6.70
C GLY A 136 1.34 25.65 -5.97
N GLU A 137 0.26 26.42 -5.75
CA GLU A 137 -1.01 25.88 -5.23
C GLU A 137 -1.87 25.20 -6.32
N LYS A 138 -1.82 25.72 -7.55
CA LYS A 138 -2.61 25.18 -8.67
C LYS A 138 -2.10 23.79 -9.06
N ASP A 139 -0.80 23.57 -8.94
CA ASP A 139 -0.13 22.33 -9.32
C ASP A 139 -0.53 21.16 -8.42
N ILE A 140 -0.69 21.42 -7.11
CA ILE A 140 -1.13 20.40 -6.13
C ILE A 140 -2.60 20.04 -6.34
N GLY A 141 -3.45 21.04 -6.62
CA GLY A 141 -4.85 20.79 -6.97
C GLY A 141 -4.99 19.97 -8.26
N GLN A 142 -4.10 20.17 -9.24
CA GLN A 142 -4.03 19.34 -10.44
C GLN A 142 -3.54 17.92 -10.13
N LEU A 143 -2.51 17.76 -9.30
CA LEU A 143 -2.02 16.45 -8.87
C LEU A 143 -3.11 15.65 -8.16
N LYS A 144 -3.83 16.28 -7.22
CA LYS A 144 -4.96 15.65 -6.52
C LYS A 144 -6.03 15.16 -7.49
N ARG A 145 -6.39 15.99 -8.48
CA ARG A 145 -7.38 15.64 -9.51
C ARG A 145 -6.89 14.51 -10.40
N ALA A 146 -5.63 14.55 -10.82
CA ALA A 146 -5.04 13.51 -11.67
C ALA A 146 -5.01 12.15 -10.95
N LEU A 147 -4.56 12.12 -9.69
CA LEU A 147 -4.55 10.91 -8.87
C LEU A 147 -5.98 10.41 -8.58
N LYS A 148 -6.92 11.32 -8.31
CA LYS A 148 -8.33 10.95 -8.11
C LYS A 148 -8.94 10.30 -9.36
N ALA A 149 -8.60 10.78 -10.56
CA ALA A 149 -9.05 10.15 -11.80
C ALA A 149 -8.51 8.72 -11.95
N VAL A 150 -7.26 8.48 -11.55
CA VAL A 150 -6.66 7.13 -11.52
C VAL A 150 -7.40 6.23 -10.53
N VAL A 151 -7.71 6.72 -9.34
CA VAL A 151 -8.44 5.95 -8.32
C VAL A 151 -9.85 5.62 -8.78
N GLU A 152 -10.59 6.59 -9.32
CA GLU A 152 -11.95 6.40 -9.85
C GLU A 152 -12.01 5.56 -11.14
N ASN A 153 -10.88 4.98 -11.57
CA ASN A 153 -10.74 4.25 -12.83
C ASN A 153 -11.28 5.02 -14.05
N ARG A 154 -11.27 6.35 -13.98
CA ARG A 154 -11.56 7.21 -15.12
C ARG A 154 -10.33 7.12 -15.99
N ALA A 155 -10.39 6.27 -17.01
CA ALA A 155 -9.28 6.01 -17.90
C ALA A 155 -8.53 7.32 -18.20
N LEU A 156 -7.27 7.41 -17.75
CA LEU A 156 -6.28 8.27 -18.41
C LEU A 156 -5.95 7.74 -19.82
N GLY A 157 -6.71 6.74 -20.27
CA GLY A 157 -6.79 6.19 -21.59
C GLY A 157 -6.66 7.26 -22.64
N LEU A 158 -5.63 7.06 -23.45
CA LEU A 158 -5.36 7.72 -24.72
C LEU A 158 -6.50 7.54 -25.76
N GLY A 159 -7.75 7.32 -25.35
CA GLY A 159 -8.83 6.83 -26.21
C GLY A 159 -10.18 7.53 -26.07
N SER A 160 -10.45 8.37 -25.07
CA SER A 160 -11.76 9.04 -25.01
C SER A 160 -11.74 10.30 -24.15
N SER A 161 -11.60 11.44 -24.84
CA SER A 161 -12.18 12.76 -24.51
C SER A 161 -12.33 13.10 -23.01
N LEU A 162 -11.24 13.09 -22.26
CA LEU A 162 -11.12 14.01 -21.14
C LEU A 162 -10.43 15.27 -21.69
N ASN A 163 -11.22 16.31 -21.87
CA ASN A 163 -10.75 17.68 -22.12
C ASN A 163 -10.04 18.22 -20.86
N LEU A 164 -8.99 17.55 -20.38
CA LEU A 164 -7.94 18.22 -19.64
C LEU A 164 -7.14 18.96 -20.70
N GLY A 165 -7.59 20.18 -21.04
CA GLY A 165 -7.09 20.98 -22.15
C GLY A 165 -5.57 21.01 -22.21
N ARG A 166 -5.00 20.09 -23.00
CA ARG A 166 -3.59 20.10 -23.32
C ARG A 166 -3.39 21.14 -24.41
N ARG A 167 -3.03 22.36 -24.02
CA ARG A 167 -1.93 23.00 -24.73
C ARG A 167 -0.68 22.23 -24.30
N LEU A 168 -0.33 21.18 -25.05
CA LEU A 168 1.06 20.73 -25.12
C LEU A 168 1.83 21.93 -25.69
N GLY A 169 2.23 22.83 -24.80
CA GLY A 169 3.26 23.82 -25.10
C GLY A 169 4.58 23.06 -25.12
N ASP A 170 5.27 23.13 -26.24
CA ASP A 170 6.58 22.54 -26.44
C ASP A 170 7.62 23.26 -25.56
N ASN A 171 7.77 22.86 -24.31
CA ASN A 171 8.92 23.21 -23.46
C ASN A 171 9.50 21.97 -22.75
N LYS A 172 9.91 21.03 -23.61
CA LYS A 172 11.15 20.26 -23.57
C LYS A 172 12.05 20.39 -22.29
N TRP A 173 12.02 19.32 -21.47
CA TRP A 173 13.15 18.70 -20.73
C TRP A 173 13.84 19.43 -19.56
N ALA A 174 13.20 20.32 -18.80
CA ALA A 174 13.86 20.90 -17.62
C ALA A 174 13.96 19.94 -16.40
N CYS A 175 13.12 18.90 -16.29
CA CYS A 175 12.97 18.12 -15.05
C CYS A 175 13.43 16.64 -15.17
N PHE A 176 14.35 16.26 -16.08
CA PHE A 176 14.89 14.88 -16.21
C PHE A 176 16.40 14.74 -15.93
N GLY A 177 17.02 15.77 -15.33
CA GLY A 177 18.40 15.69 -14.84
C GLY A 177 18.56 14.73 -13.68
#